data_AF-A0A5K7ZFG6-F1
#
_entry.id   AF-A0A5K7ZFG6-F1
#
_cell.length_a   1.000
_cell.length_b   1.000
_cell.length_c   1.000
_cell.angle_alpha   90.00
_cell.angle_beta   90.00
_cell.angle_gamma   90.00
#
_symmetry.space_group_name_H-M   'P 1'
#
loop_
_entity.id
_entity.type
_entity.pdbx_description
1 polymer ?
#
loop_
_entity_poly.entity_id
_entity_poly.type
_entity_poly.pdbx_seq_one_letter_code
_entity_poly.pdbx_strand_id
1 'polypeptide(L)'
;MHNYFFISIRYKFEELLFTRAKCKPYHWDLGNIHKPKESLIGYLATNEGVRTLFRILKELLNHLNKEEGIDIDVLDSEDILSKIEKYTRPIGDIFKTAKYDTIKLFRSRSGQKGISQNTMTLLSIINKQFDEFNPLGLAEYLDHIDEEGTKEAKVLIGELLIQIQKFVINKLKEHFHSEENWWYEGIPENVRTACMERREKDKGQKNPEQYIDIIDYHTIAYKNWKGCFDEPFTFDKDGGKDKKLNWIKELNRIRNITHHETKWPASKDDVAFIRHIHKLVSERLVTPG
;
A
#
# COMPACT_ATOMS: atom_id res chain seq x y z
N MET A 1 26.63 6.70 32.15
CA MET A 1 25.95 5.39 32.25
C MET A 1 24.83 5.22 31.23
N HIS A 2 23.92 6.19 31.04
CA HIS A 2 22.81 6.05 30.09
C HIS A 2 23.20 5.70 28.64
N ASN A 3 24.24 6.32 28.05
CA ASN A 3 24.61 6.02 26.65
C ASN A 3 25.04 4.56 26.42
N TYR A 4 25.77 3.95 27.36
CA TYR A 4 26.20 2.55 27.21
C TYR A 4 25.04 1.57 27.36
N PHE A 5 24.10 1.87 28.25
CA PHE A 5 22.87 1.10 28.43
C PHE A 5 22.00 1.15 27.17
N PHE A 6 21.76 2.35 26.64
CA PHE A 6 21.00 2.53 25.39
C PHE A 6 21.66 1.85 24.18
N ILE A 7 22.99 1.85 24.10
CA ILE A 7 23.71 1.12 23.06
C ILE A 7 23.59 -0.40 23.25
N SER A 8 23.73 -0.89 24.49
CA SER A 8 23.64 -2.33 24.79
C SER A 8 22.24 -2.90 24.51
N ILE A 9 21.19 -2.26 25.03
CA ILE A 9 19.81 -2.69 24.81
C ILE A 9 19.42 -2.65 23.34
N ARG A 10 19.95 -1.66 22.59
CA ARG A 10 19.76 -1.54 21.15
C ARG A 10 20.30 -2.77 20.41
N TYR A 11 21.57 -3.11 20.62
CA TYR A 11 22.20 -4.21 19.88
C TYR A 11 21.48 -5.53 20.16
N LYS A 12 21.13 -5.77 21.42
CA LYS A 12 20.44 -6.99 21.82
C LYS A 12 18.97 -7.04 21.35
N PHE A 13 18.28 -5.89 21.26
CA PHE A 13 16.93 -5.84 20.69
C PHE A 13 16.94 -6.15 19.18
N GLU A 14 17.91 -5.62 18.45
CA GLU A 14 18.13 -5.96 17.04
C GLU A 14 18.42 -7.48 16.89
N GLU A 15 19.25 -8.06 17.77
CA GLU A 15 19.56 -9.49 17.81
C GLU A 15 18.35 -10.38 18.17
N LEU A 16 17.49 -9.93 19.10
CA LEU A 16 16.28 -10.65 19.49
C LEU A 16 15.32 -10.77 18.30
N LEU A 17 15.08 -9.66 17.60
CA LEU A 17 14.26 -9.64 16.39
C LEU A 17 14.89 -10.44 15.26
N PHE A 18 16.23 -10.38 15.13
CA PHE A 18 16.98 -11.19 14.18
C PHE A 18 16.75 -12.69 14.42
N THR A 19 16.90 -13.15 15.65
CA THR A 19 16.72 -14.56 16.02
C THR A 19 15.33 -15.07 15.68
N ARG A 20 14.30 -14.22 15.82
CA ARG A 20 12.92 -14.58 15.54
C ARG A 20 12.55 -14.51 14.05
N ALA A 21 13.21 -13.65 13.28
CA ALA A 21 13.00 -13.54 11.84
C ALA A 21 13.70 -14.64 11.01
N LYS A 22 14.42 -15.60 11.63
CA LYS A 22 15.29 -16.64 11.01
C LYS A 22 14.60 -17.69 10.09
N CYS A 23 13.75 -17.32 9.12
CA CYS A 23 13.43 -18.24 8.00
C CYS A 23 13.59 -17.67 6.58
N LYS A 24 14.23 -16.51 6.41
CA LYS A 24 15.07 -16.27 5.21
C LYS A 24 16.43 -15.79 5.71
N PRO A 25 17.56 -16.40 5.31
CA PRO A 25 18.86 -16.09 5.93
C PRO A 25 19.36 -14.64 5.77
N TYR A 26 18.57 -13.67 5.29
CA TYR A 26 19.12 -12.46 4.70
C TYR A 26 18.30 -11.17 4.89
N HIS A 27 17.39 -10.99 5.86
CA HIS A 27 16.76 -9.66 6.01
C HIS A 27 17.78 -8.54 6.31
N TRP A 28 18.90 -8.90 6.96
CA TRP A 28 20.01 -8.00 7.21
C TRP A 28 20.82 -7.70 5.95
N ASP A 29 21.34 -8.75 5.31
CA ASP A 29 22.15 -8.60 4.09
C ASP A 29 21.35 -8.05 2.90
N LEU A 30 20.06 -8.37 2.78
CA LEU A 30 19.15 -7.84 1.75
C LEU A 30 18.69 -6.40 2.05
N GLY A 31 18.75 -5.96 3.31
CA GLY A 31 18.49 -4.57 3.68
C GLY A 31 19.46 -3.62 2.96
N ASN A 32 20.73 -4.04 2.85
CA ASN A 32 21.79 -3.30 2.20
C ASN A 32 21.80 -3.38 0.66
N ILE A 33 20.94 -4.21 0.05
CA ILE A 33 20.88 -4.30 -1.42
C ILE A 33 20.17 -3.06 -1.98
N HIS A 34 20.94 -2.24 -2.71
CA HIS A 34 20.47 -1.00 -3.33
C HIS A 34 19.64 -1.24 -4.60
N LYS A 35 19.79 -2.41 -5.25
CA LYS A 35 19.05 -2.83 -6.46
C LYS A 35 18.57 -4.28 -6.31
N PRO A 36 17.49 -4.52 -5.56
CA PRO A 36 17.00 -5.87 -5.31
C PRO A 36 16.53 -6.51 -6.62
N LYS A 37 17.00 -7.74 -6.91
CA LYS A 37 16.36 -8.61 -7.91
C LYS A 37 15.00 -9.03 -7.36
N GLU A 38 14.01 -9.29 -8.22
CA GLU A 38 12.75 -9.92 -7.80
C GLU A 38 13.10 -11.16 -6.96
N SER A 39 12.56 -11.25 -5.74
CA SER A 39 12.83 -12.24 -4.66
C SER A 39 13.90 -11.95 -3.60
N LEU A 40 14.84 -11.01 -3.81
CA LEU A 40 15.93 -10.74 -2.86
C LEU A 40 15.82 -9.32 -2.28
N ILE A 41 14.96 -9.15 -1.28
CA ILE A 41 14.71 -7.87 -0.61
C ILE A 41 14.46 -8.05 0.90
N GLY A 42 15.00 -7.16 1.73
CA GLY A 42 14.82 -7.10 3.18
C GLY A 42 14.47 -5.70 3.65
N TYR A 43 13.87 -5.57 4.84
CA TYR A 43 13.43 -4.28 5.40
C TYR A 43 14.01 -3.96 6.78
N LEU A 44 14.00 -4.90 7.73
CA LEU A 44 14.31 -4.60 9.15
C LEU A 44 15.69 -3.95 9.36
N ALA A 45 16.66 -4.28 8.51
CA ALA A 45 18.03 -3.77 8.54
C ALA A 45 18.31 -2.57 7.63
N THR A 46 17.28 -1.96 7.07
CA THR A 46 17.42 -0.69 6.36
C THR A 46 17.47 0.45 7.38
N ASN A 47 17.95 1.63 6.99
CA ASN A 47 17.92 2.81 7.86
C ASN A 47 16.50 3.11 8.36
N GLU A 48 15.50 2.97 7.48
CA GLU A 48 14.09 3.13 7.78
C GLU A 48 13.58 2.03 8.71
N GLY A 49 14.00 0.78 8.50
CA GLY A 49 13.67 -0.37 9.33
C GLY A 49 14.17 -0.18 10.76
N VAL A 50 15.46 0.10 10.92
CA VAL A 50 16.09 0.32 12.23
C VAL A 50 15.45 1.49 12.97
N ARG A 51 15.18 2.62 12.28
CA ARG A 51 14.46 3.76 12.88
C ARG A 51 13.04 3.40 13.31
N THR A 52 12.35 2.54 12.55
CA THR A 52 11.02 2.03 12.90
C THR A 52 11.09 1.14 14.14
N LEU A 53 12.08 0.24 14.20
CA LEU A 53 12.33 -0.64 15.34
C LEU A 53 12.63 0.14 16.63
N PHE A 54 13.37 1.26 16.57
CA PHE A 54 13.59 2.10 17.76
C PHE A 54 12.34 2.77 18.28
N ARG A 55 11.42 3.17 17.40
CA ARG A 55 10.13 3.70 17.84
C ARG A 55 9.32 2.62 18.54
N ILE A 56 9.35 1.40 18.02
CA ILE A 56 8.68 0.26 18.65
C ILE A 56 9.31 -0.05 20.02
N LEU A 57 10.64 -0.12 20.10
CA LEU A 57 11.34 -0.32 21.37
C LEU A 57 10.94 0.75 22.39
N LYS A 58 10.91 2.02 21.99
CA LYS A 58 10.46 3.11 22.85
C LYS A 58 9.04 2.86 23.39
N GLU A 59 8.09 2.48 22.54
CA GLU A 59 6.72 2.22 23.00
C GLU A 59 6.61 0.97 23.87
N LEU A 60 7.44 -0.06 23.65
CA LEU A 60 7.52 -1.22 24.53
C LEU A 60 8.05 -0.84 25.92
N LEU A 61 9.11 -0.04 25.99
CA LEU A 61 9.65 0.46 27.26
C LEU A 61 8.64 1.35 27.99
N ASN A 62 7.92 2.20 27.26
CA ASN A 62 6.85 3.03 27.83
C ASN A 62 5.74 2.16 28.43
N HIS A 63 5.34 1.09 27.73
CA HIS A 63 4.32 0.16 28.20
C HIS A 63 4.75 -0.57 29.48
N LEU A 64 5.98 -1.10 29.53
CA LEU A 64 6.51 -1.74 30.75
C LEU A 64 6.51 -0.77 31.94
N ASN A 65 6.97 0.47 31.72
CA ASN A 65 7.08 1.45 32.80
C ASN A 65 5.72 1.98 33.28
N LYS A 66 4.86 2.39 32.36
CA LYS A 66 3.62 3.10 32.69
C LYS A 66 2.44 2.18 32.96
N GLU A 67 2.33 1.08 32.22
CA GLU A 67 1.16 0.20 32.27
C GLU A 67 1.45 -1.05 33.13
N GLU A 68 2.64 -1.63 33.04
CA GLU A 68 3.04 -2.76 33.89
C GLU A 68 3.70 -2.34 35.21
N GLY A 69 3.98 -1.04 35.41
CA GLY A 69 4.57 -0.48 36.64
C GLY A 69 6.02 -0.92 36.89
N ILE A 70 6.74 -1.32 35.85
CA ILE A 70 8.10 -1.83 35.94
C ILE A 70 9.10 -0.69 35.82
N ASP A 71 9.85 -0.43 36.90
CA ASP A 71 10.96 0.51 36.86
C ASP A 71 12.08 -0.01 35.94
N ILE A 72 12.13 0.51 34.71
CA ILE A 72 13.10 0.11 33.70
C ILE A 72 14.51 0.64 33.98
N ASP A 73 14.67 1.64 34.84
CA ASP A 73 15.98 2.26 35.12
C ASP A 73 16.84 1.41 36.06
N VAL A 74 16.22 0.47 36.79
CA VAL A 74 16.90 -0.47 37.68
C VAL A 74 17.16 -1.84 37.05
N LEU A 75 16.59 -2.12 35.88
CA LEU A 75 16.76 -3.37 35.17
C LEU A 75 18.00 -3.33 34.26
N ASP A 76 18.65 -4.47 34.12
CA ASP A 76 19.66 -4.63 33.08
C ASP A 76 19.02 -4.90 31.70
N SER A 77 19.85 -4.91 30.66
CA SER A 77 19.34 -5.10 29.30
C SER A 77 18.75 -6.50 29.06
N GLU A 78 19.24 -7.55 29.71
CA GLU A 78 18.70 -8.91 29.55
C GLU A 78 17.32 -9.03 30.19
N ASP A 79 17.15 -8.47 31.39
CA ASP A 79 15.87 -8.44 32.09
C ASP A 79 14.81 -7.72 31.25
N ILE A 80 15.15 -6.57 30.65
CA ILE A 80 14.21 -5.85 29.79
C ILE A 80 13.86 -6.67 28.54
N LEU A 81 14.86 -7.30 27.90
CA LEU A 81 14.61 -8.12 26.71
C LEU A 81 13.69 -9.29 27.00
N SER A 82 13.86 -9.96 28.15
CA SER A 82 12.99 -11.04 28.57
C SER A 82 11.53 -10.60 28.72
N LYS A 83 11.31 -9.37 29.19
CA LYS A 83 9.97 -8.79 29.37
C LYS A 83 9.32 -8.38 28.06
N ILE A 84 10.07 -7.75 27.16
CA ILE A 84 9.56 -7.33 25.85
C ILE A 84 9.54 -8.48 24.83
N GLU A 85 10.08 -9.64 25.19
CA GLU A 85 10.17 -10.79 24.30
C GLU A 85 8.78 -11.18 23.80
N LYS A 86 7.73 -11.27 24.63
CA LYS A 86 6.39 -11.64 24.11
C LYS A 86 5.91 -10.72 22.98
N TYR A 87 6.16 -9.41 23.08
CA TYR A 87 5.69 -8.41 22.11
C TYR A 87 6.50 -8.34 20.82
N THR A 88 7.75 -8.80 20.79
CA THR A 88 8.55 -8.76 19.55
C THR A 88 8.28 -9.95 18.61
N ARG A 89 7.53 -10.96 19.08
CA ARG A 89 7.25 -12.20 18.34
C ARG A 89 6.35 -11.95 17.11
N PRO A 90 5.24 -11.21 17.23
CA PRO A 90 4.38 -10.88 16.09
C PRO A 90 5.14 -10.22 14.93
N ILE A 91 6.09 -9.34 15.25
CA ILE A 91 6.94 -8.67 14.24
C ILE A 91 7.81 -9.69 13.51
N GLY A 92 8.50 -10.55 14.27
CA GLY A 92 9.33 -11.61 13.71
C GLY A 92 8.54 -12.52 12.77
N ASP A 93 7.35 -12.95 13.18
CA ASP A 93 6.50 -13.88 12.44
C ASP A 93 6.02 -13.32 11.09
N ILE A 94 5.70 -12.03 11.04
CA ILE A 94 5.31 -11.37 9.78
C ILE A 94 6.48 -11.28 8.82
N PHE A 95 7.65 -10.81 9.28
CA PHE A 95 8.81 -10.71 8.39
C PHE A 95 9.39 -12.07 7.99
N LYS A 96 9.15 -13.11 8.80
CA LYS A 96 9.47 -14.51 8.49
C LYS A 96 8.67 -15.04 7.29
N THR A 97 7.42 -14.63 7.14
CA THR A 97 6.49 -15.14 6.09
C THR A 97 6.19 -14.11 4.99
N ALA A 98 6.69 -12.87 5.13
CA ALA A 98 6.41 -11.76 4.22
C ALA A 98 6.78 -12.06 2.76
N LYS A 99 5.83 -11.80 1.86
CA LYS A 99 6.03 -11.84 0.41
C LYS A 99 6.79 -10.59 -0.06
N TYR A 100 7.31 -10.64 -1.29
CA TYR A 100 8.05 -9.54 -1.91
C TYR A 100 7.29 -8.20 -1.83
N ASP A 101 6.00 -8.21 -2.14
CA ASP A 101 5.16 -7.00 -2.11
C ASP A 101 5.05 -6.36 -0.73
N THR A 102 5.00 -7.18 0.32
CA THR A 102 5.01 -6.68 1.70
C THR A 102 6.29 -5.89 1.95
N ILE A 103 7.45 -6.50 1.67
CA ILE A 103 8.75 -5.87 1.92
C ILE A 103 8.95 -4.64 1.05
N LYS A 104 8.52 -4.69 -0.21
CA LYS A 104 8.54 -3.56 -1.15
C LYS A 104 7.70 -2.39 -0.64
N LEU A 105 6.53 -2.65 -0.05
CA LEU A 105 5.70 -1.60 0.56
C LEU A 105 6.41 -0.94 1.75
N PHE A 106 6.96 -1.74 2.67
CA PHE A 106 7.68 -1.19 3.81
C PHE A 106 8.87 -0.31 3.37
N ARG A 107 9.59 -0.71 2.31
CA ARG A 107 10.70 0.07 1.74
C ARG A 107 10.27 1.30 0.93
N SER A 108 9.10 1.29 0.31
CA SER A 108 8.64 2.47 -0.45
C SER A 108 8.23 3.63 0.48
N ARG A 109 7.96 3.34 1.75
CA ARG A 109 7.65 4.31 2.80
C ARG A 109 8.94 4.87 3.40
N SER A 110 9.42 5.98 2.84
CA SER A 110 10.63 6.66 3.30
C SER A 110 10.34 7.96 4.08
N GLY A 111 11.38 8.51 4.70
CA GLY A 111 11.30 9.75 5.48
C GLY A 111 10.44 9.63 6.75
N GLN A 112 10.20 10.77 7.41
CA GLN A 112 9.52 10.81 8.70
C GLN A 112 8.08 10.25 8.65
N LYS A 113 7.34 10.57 7.59
CA LYS A 113 5.96 10.09 7.39
C LYS A 113 5.93 8.58 7.16
N GLY A 114 6.81 8.06 6.30
CA GLY A 114 6.90 6.63 6.01
C GLY A 114 7.29 5.79 7.22
N ILE A 115 8.29 6.25 7.99
CA ILE A 115 8.69 5.60 9.25
C ILE A 115 7.51 5.58 10.23
N SER A 116 6.80 6.70 10.40
CA SER A 116 5.65 6.77 11.30
C SER A 116 4.55 5.78 10.90
N GLN A 117 4.28 5.65 9.59
CA GLN A 117 3.29 4.69 9.08
C GLN A 117 3.72 3.24 9.29
N ASN A 118 5.00 2.92 9.08
CA ASN A 118 5.54 1.59 9.35
C ASN A 118 5.52 1.26 10.85
N THR A 119 5.79 2.24 11.72
CA THR A 119 5.64 2.09 13.17
C THR A 119 4.20 1.74 13.53
N MET A 120 3.21 2.53 13.11
CA MET A 120 1.80 2.25 13.42
C MET A 120 1.35 0.88 12.88
N THR A 121 1.80 0.51 11.68
CA THR A 121 1.55 -0.82 11.12
C THR A 121 2.09 -1.92 12.06
N LEU A 122 3.34 -1.83 12.52
CA LEU A 122 3.92 -2.87 13.38
C LEU A 122 3.36 -2.85 14.82
N LEU A 123 3.00 -1.67 15.36
CA LEU A 123 2.34 -1.58 16.66
C LEU A 123 0.95 -2.22 16.64
N SER A 124 0.18 -2.01 15.57
CA SER A 124 -1.13 -2.65 15.41
C SER A 124 -1.05 -4.18 15.32
N ILE A 125 0.03 -4.72 14.74
CA ILE A 125 0.31 -6.15 14.70
C ILE A 125 0.53 -6.71 16.11
N ILE A 126 1.25 -5.97 16.97
CA ILE A 126 1.44 -6.37 18.37
C ILE A 126 0.09 -6.31 19.09
N ASN A 127 -0.64 -5.19 18.95
CA ASN A 127 -1.92 -4.98 19.61
C ASN A 127 -2.95 -6.06 19.27
N LYS A 128 -3.01 -6.54 18.02
CA LYS A 128 -3.87 -7.67 17.61
C LYS A 128 -3.65 -8.98 18.40
N GLN A 129 -2.49 -9.15 19.04
CA GLN A 129 -2.20 -10.30 19.91
C GLN A 129 -2.23 -9.95 21.41
N PHE A 130 -2.12 -8.65 21.73
CA PHE A 130 -1.97 -8.12 23.08
C PHE A 130 -2.77 -6.82 23.17
N ASP A 131 -4.08 -6.91 23.38
CA ASP A 131 -4.98 -5.75 23.39
C ASP A 131 -4.58 -4.69 24.44
N GLU A 132 -3.92 -5.13 25.52
CA GLU A 132 -3.35 -4.26 26.56
C GLU A 132 -2.20 -3.38 26.05
N PHE A 133 -1.53 -3.79 24.97
CA PHE A 133 -0.50 -2.99 24.33
C PHE A 133 -1.14 -1.98 23.36
N ASN A 134 -1.55 -0.84 23.91
CA ASN A 134 -2.19 0.24 23.15
C ASN A 134 -1.46 1.58 23.32
N PRO A 135 -0.27 1.75 22.70
CA PRO A 135 0.49 2.98 22.80
C PRO A 135 -0.27 4.19 22.22
N LEU A 136 0.11 5.39 22.67
CA LEU A 136 -0.53 6.65 22.30
C LEU A 136 -0.66 6.80 20.77
N GLY A 137 -1.86 7.14 20.29
CA GLY A 137 -2.16 7.32 18.88
C GLY A 137 -2.54 6.06 18.12
N LEU A 138 -2.38 4.86 18.72
CA LEU A 138 -2.72 3.61 18.05
C LEU A 138 -4.24 3.41 17.93
N ALA A 139 -5.00 3.74 18.98
CA ALA A 139 -6.46 3.65 18.94
C ALA A 139 -7.06 4.53 17.85
N GLU A 140 -6.60 5.79 17.73
CA GLU A 140 -7.04 6.70 16.67
C GLU A 140 -6.63 6.21 15.28
N TYR A 141 -5.43 5.63 15.15
CA TYR A 141 -4.99 5.01 13.90
C TYR A 141 -5.85 3.82 13.50
N LEU A 142 -6.21 2.96 14.45
CA LEU A 142 -7.08 1.79 14.25
C LEU A 142 -8.52 2.20 13.94
N ASP A 143 -9.02 3.29 14.53
CA ASP A 143 -10.34 3.81 14.15
C ASP A 143 -10.35 4.38 12.74
N HIS A 144 -9.23 4.91 12.24
CA HIS A 144 -9.18 5.48 10.89
C HIS A 144 -9.18 4.43 9.76
N ILE A 145 -8.80 3.18 10.05
CA ILE A 145 -8.78 2.11 9.06
C ILE A 145 -10.10 1.34 9.00
N ASP A 146 -10.42 0.80 7.83
CA ASP A 146 -11.67 0.08 7.60
C ASP A 146 -11.36 -1.28 6.96
N GLU A 147 -11.16 -2.31 7.79
CA GLU A 147 -10.85 -3.67 7.33
C GLU A 147 -11.97 -4.28 6.49
N GLU A 148 -13.23 -4.10 6.92
CA GLU A 148 -14.38 -4.65 6.21
C GLU A 148 -14.68 -3.85 4.94
N GLY A 149 -14.68 -2.52 5.05
CA GLY A 149 -14.79 -1.63 3.91
C GLY A 149 -13.67 -1.81 2.88
N THR A 150 -12.48 -2.26 3.29
CA THR A 150 -11.40 -2.65 2.34
C THR A 150 -11.81 -3.84 1.47
N LYS A 151 -12.50 -4.84 2.03
CA LYS A 151 -12.99 -5.99 1.27
C LYS A 151 -14.09 -5.56 0.31
N GLU A 152 -15.03 -4.75 0.77
CA GLU A 152 -16.08 -4.16 -0.06
C GLU A 152 -15.47 -3.33 -1.20
N ALA A 153 -14.54 -2.42 -0.89
CA ALA A 153 -13.88 -1.57 -1.88
C ALA A 153 -13.15 -2.40 -2.94
N LYS A 154 -12.57 -3.55 -2.58
CA LYS A 154 -11.95 -4.47 -3.55
C LYS A 154 -12.97 -4.96 -4.59
N VAL A 155 -14.17 -5.32 -4.16
CA VAL A 155 -15.27 -5.75 -5.05
C VAL A 155 -15.73 -4.60 -5.94
N LEU A 156 -16.04 -3.45 -5.35
CA LEU A 156 -16.50 -2.25 -6.09
C LEU A 156 -15.47 -1.77 -7.12
N ILE A 157 -14.18 -1.85 -6.80
CA ILE A 157 -13.11 -1.55 -7.75
C ILE A 157 -13.15 -2.51 -8.95
N GLY A 158 -13.39 -3.80 -8.74
CA GLY A 158 -13.53 -4.76 -9.83
C GLY A 158 -14.64 -4.38 -10.81
N GLU A 159 -15.80 -4.00 -10.28
CA GLU A 159 -16.96 -3.54 -11.06
C GLU A 159 -16.65 -2.24 -11.82
N LEU A 160 -16.05 -1.26 -11.14
CA LEU A 160 -15.57 -0.01 -11.72
C LEU A 160 -14.67 -0.25 -12.94
N LEU A 161 -13.70 -1.16 -12.83
CA LEU A 161 -12.74 -1.40 -13.91
C LEU A 161 -13.40 -1.98 -15.16
N ILE A 162 -14.35 -2.90 -14.98
CA ILE A 162 -15.11 -3.46 -16.09
C ILE A 162 -15.94 -2.36 -16.77
N GLN A 163 -16.62 -1.52 -15.99
CA GLN A 163 -17.47 -0.47 -16.53
C GLN A 163 -16.66 0.64 -17.24
N ILE A 164 -15.58 1.11 -16.63
CA ILE A 164 -14.68 2.12 -17.22
C ILE A 164 -14.09 1.59 -18.54
N GLN A 165 -13.61 0.35 -18.55
CA GLN A 165 -13.04 -0.25 -19.76
C GLN A 165 -14.05 -0.26 -20.91
N LYS A 166 -15.24 -0.82 -20.68
CA LYS A 166 -16.31 -0.90 -21.68
C LYS A 166 -16.70 0.49 -22.19
N PHE A 167 -16.92 1.43 -21.28
CA PHE A 167 -17.30 2.79 -21.62
C PHE A 167 -16.24 3.49 -22.46
N VAL A 168 -14.96 3.44 -22.03
CA VAL A 168 -13.85 4.11 -22.74
C VAL A 168 -13.70 3.56 -24.16
N ILE A 169 -13.70 2.24 -24.32
CA ILE A 169 -13.55 1.62 -25.63
C ILE A 169 -14.71 2.03 -26.54
N ASN A 170 -15.95 1.93 -26.06
CA ASN A 170 -17.12 2.28 -26.87
C ASN A 170 -17.13 3.77 -27.23
N LYS A 171 -16.77 4.66 -26.29
CA LYS A 171 -16.66 6.10 -26.59
C LYS A 171 -15.58 6.43 -27.60
N LEU A 172 -14.44 5.74 -27.56
CA LEU A 172 -13.41 5.91 -28.58
C LEU A 172 -13.89 5.39 -29.94
N LYS A 173 -14.54 4.22 -30.00
CA LYS A 173 -15.12 3.68 -31.25
C LYS A 173 -16.14 4.63 -31.86
N GLU A 174 -17.03 5.19 -31.04
CA GLU A 174 -17.99 6.21 -31.45
C GLU A 174 -17.30 7.47 -31.98
N HIS A 175 -16.28 7.98 -31.27
CA HIS A 175 -15.60 9.21 -31.64
C HIS A 175 -14.78 9.10 -32.93
N PHE A 176 -14.10 7.97 -33.14
CA PHE A 176 -13.22 7.75 -34.30
C PHE A 176 -13.93 7.08 -35.49
N HIS A 177 -15.18 6.65 -35.34
CA HIS A 177 -16.02 6.07 -36.41
C HIS A 177 -15.36 4.91 -37.18
N SER A 178 -14.51 4.11 -36.51
CA SER A 178 -13.74 3.02 -37.13
C SER A 178 -13.41 1.95 -36.11
N GLU A 179 -13.48 0.68 -36.53
CA GLU A 179 -13.13 -0.49 -35.70
C GLU A 179 -11.63 -0.60 -35.40
N GLU A 180 -10.77 0.09 -36.16
CA GLU A 180 -9.31 0.05 -35.97
C GLU A 180 -8.73 1.40 -35.53
N ASN A 181 -9.26 2.53 -36.01
CA ASN A 181 -8.65 3.84 -35.75
C ASN A 181 -8.78 4.25 -34.27
N TRP A 182 -9.83 3.81 -33.58
CA TRP A 182 -9.97 4.07 -32.14
C TRP A 182 -8.76 3.57 -31.33
N TRP A 183 -8.13 2.47 -31.78
CA TRP A 183 -6.91 1.94 -31.16
C TRP A 183 -5.71 2.81 -31.52
N TYR A 184 -5.43 2.99 -32.81
CA TYR A 184 -4.19 3.66 -33.25
C TYR A 184 -4.19 5.18 -33.01
N GLU A 185 -5.32 5.83 -33.22
CA GLU A 185 -5.50 7.28 -33.05
C GLU A 185 -6.02 7.64 -31.66
N GLY A 186 -6.98 6.88 -31.13
CA GLY A 186 -7.58 7.15 -29.82
C GLY A 186 -6.66 6.80 -28.66
N ILE A 187 -5.93 5.67 -28.72
CA ILE A 187 -5.03 5.28 -27.63
C ILE A 187 -3.62 5.86 -27.87
N PRO A 188 -3.07 6.61 -26.89
CA PRO A 188 -1.70 7.10 -26.94
C PRO A 188 -0.68 5.99 -27.24
N GLU A 189 0.35 6.28 -28.04
CA GLU A 189 1.35 5.30 -28.45
C GLU A 189 2.07 4.65 -27.25
N ASN A 190 2.45 5.44 -26.25
CA ASN A 190 3.09 4.93 -25.03
C ASN A 190 2.22 3.91 -24.28
N VAL A 191 0.90 4.12 -24.27
CA VAL A 191 -0.05 3.19 -23.67
C VAL A 191 -0.13 1.92 -24.52
N ARG A 192 -0.27 2.04 -25.85
CA ARG A 192 -0.30 0.88 -26.76
C ARG A 192 0.94 0.01 -26.63
N THR A 193 2.13 0.61 -26.66
CA THR A 193 3.40 -0.10 -26.53
C THR A 193 3.47 -0.86 -25.20
N ALA A 194 3.13 -0.22 -24.08
CA ALA A 194 3.10 -0.88 -22.77
C ALA A 194 2.08 -2.02 -22.68
N CYS A 195 0.93 -1.90 -23.37
CA CYS A 195 -0.06 -2.98 -23.47
C CYS A 195 0.51 -4.17 -24.26
N MET A 196 1.14 -3.91 -25.41
CA MET A 196 1.72 -4.96 -26.25
C MET A 196 2.87 -5.69 -25.56
N GLU A 197 3.72 -4.98 -24.82
CA GLU A 197 4.76 -5.61 -23.99
C GLU A 197 4.18 -6.53 -22.91
N ARG A 198 3.09 -6.11 -22.25
CA ARG A 198 2.40 -6.94 -21.25
C ARG A 198 1.74 -8.16 -21.88
N ARG A 199 1.12 -7.97 -23.05
CA ARG A 199 0.53 -9.06 -23.84
C ARG A 199 1.56 -10.10 -24.24
N GLU A 200 2.73 -9.67 -24.70
CA GLU A 200 3.82 -10.59 -25.07
C GLU A 200 4.31 -11.40 -23.87
N LYS A 201 4.50 -10.76 -22.72
CA LYS A 201 4.87 -11.45 -21.46
C LYS A 201 3.83 -12.48 -21.02
N ASP A 202 2.56 -12.22 -21.30
CA ASP A 202 1.42 -13.10 -21.00
C ASP A 202 1.09 -14.08 -22.15
N LYS A 203 1.93 -14.14 -23.19
CA LYS A 203 1.77 -15.01 -24.37
C LYS A 203 0.45 -14.80 -25.13
N GLY A 204 -0.08 -13.57 -25.12
CA GLY A 204 -1.24 -13.22 -25.94
C GLY A 204 -2.57 -13.82 -25.49
N GLN A 205 -2.71 -14.22 -24.23
CA GLN A 205 -3.93 -14.87 -23.71
C GLN A 205 -5.19 -14.01 -23.76
N LYS A 206 -5.04 -12.68 -23.77
CA LYS A 206 -6.14 -11.71 -23.78
C LYS A 206 -6.05 -10.78 -24.98
N ASN A 207 -7.15 -10.07 -25.25
CA ASN A 207 -7.16 -9.03 -26.26
C ASN A 207 -6.28 -7.82 -25.81
N PRO A 208 -5.71 -7.05 -26.75
CA PRO A 208 -4.85 -5.90 -26.43
C PRO A 208 -5.45 -4.92 -25.43
N GLU A 209 -6.73 -4.58 -25.57
CA GLU A 209 -7.46 -3.65 -24.71
C GLU A 209 -7.65 -4.14 -23.27
N GLN A 210 -7.52 -5.44 -23.02
CA GLN A 210 -7.56 -6.04 -21.69
C GLN A 210 -6.25 -5.91 -20.93
N TYR A 211 -5.20 -5.41 -21.59
CA TYR A 211 -3.94 -5.01 -20.98
C TYR A 211 -3.86 -3.51 -20.74
N ILE A 212 -4.95 -2.74 -20.75
CA ILE A 212 -4.92 -1.31 -20.37
C ILE A 212 -4.95 -1.20 -18.83
N ASP A 213 -3.98 -0.51 -18.21
CA ASP A 213 -3.97 -0.30 -16.76
C ASP A 213 -4.92 0.84 -16.35
N ILE A 214 -5.32 0.86 -15.08
CA ILE A 214 -6.21 1.90 -14.53
C ILE A 214 -5.69 3.31 -14.83
N ILE A 215 -4.39 3.51 -14.65
CA ILE A 215 -3.75 4.80 -14.86
C ILE A 215 -3.70 5.21 -16.34
N ASP A 216 -3.75 4.25 -17.26
CA ASP A 216 -3.76 4.52 -18.70
C ASP A 216 -5.06 5.21 -19.11
N TYR A 217 -6.18 4.94 -18.44
CA TYR A 217 -7.46 5.64 -18.68
C TYR A 217 -7.36 7.14 -18.38
N HIS A 218 -6.52 7.56 -17.42
CA HIS A 218 -6.23 8.99 -17.23
C HIS A 218 -5.57 9.56 -18.49
N THR A 219 -4.55 8.89 -19.01
CA THR A 219 -3.80 9.34 -20.19
C THR A 219 -4.68 9.36 -21.46
N ILE A 220 -5.50 8.33 -21.65
CA ILE A 220 -6.45 8.21 -22.77
C ILE A 220 -7.51 9.31 -22.70
N ALA A 221 -8.18 9.48 -21.55
CA ALA A 221 -9.18 10.51 -21.38
C ALA A 221 -8.57 11.91 -21.45
N TYR A 222 -7.31 12.04 -21.01
CA TYR A 222 -6.57 13.25 -21.20
C TYR A 222 -6.43 13.51 -22.72
N LYS A 223 -5.80 12.64 -23.49
CA LYS A 223 -5.60 12.89 -24.93
C LYS A 223 -6.92 13.24 -25.67
N ASN A 224 -8.00 12.52 -25.40
CA ASN A 224 -9.27 12.64 -26.11
C ASN A 224 -10.33 13.43 -25.32
N TRP A 225 -9.96 14.59 -24.75
CA TRP A 225 -10.86 15.27 -23.82
C TRP A 225 -12.10 15.88 -24.49
N LYS A 226 -11.88 16.84 -25.40
CA LYS A 226 -12.95 17.66 -25.97
C LYS A 226 -13.89 16.81 -26.84
N GLY A 227 -15.19 16.83 -26.54
CA GLY A 227 -16.21 16.12 -27.31
C GLY A 227 -16.15 14.59 -27.20
N CYS A 228 -15.48 14.06 -26.18
CA CYS A 228 -15.41 12.62 -25.95
C CYS A 228 -15.44 12.28 -24.45
N PHE A 229 -14.52 12.82 -23.64
CA PHE A 229 -14.46 12.54 -22.19
C PHE A 229 -14.72 13.75 -21.28
N ASP A 230 -14.87 14.94 -21.84
CA ASP A 230 -15.10 16.18 -21.11
C ASP A 230 -16.39 16.19 -20.29
N GLU A 231 -17.50 15.71 -20.86
CA GLU A 231 -18.75 15.55 -20.13
C GLU A 231 -18.75 14.32 -19.20
N PRO A 232 -18.53 13.08 -19.69
CA PRO A 232 -18.77 11.89 -18.87
C PRO A 232 -17.79 11.73 -17.70
N PHE A 233 -16.56 12.26 -17.81
CA PHE A 233 -15.56 12.13 -16.74
C PHE A 233 -15.46 13.39 -15.87
N THR A 234 -16.25 14.43 -16.17
CA THR A 234 -16.46 15.53 -15.23
C THR A 234 -17.54 15.12 -14.25
N PHE A 235 -17.11 14.68 -13.05
CA PHE A 235 -18.02 14.45 -11.93
C PHE A 235 -18.42 15.78 -11.28
N ASP A 236 -17.87 16.11 -10.11
CA ASP A 236 -18.25 17.31 -9.35
C ASP A 236 -17.04 18.23 -9.05
N LYS A 237 -15.97 18.13 -9.88
CA LYS A 237 -14.74 18.90 -9.69
C LYS A 237 -14.62 20.07 -10.66
N ASP A 238 -14.40 21.25 -10.10
CA ASP A 238 -14.04 22.45 -10.84
C ASP A 238 -12.57 22.49 -11.27
N GLY A 239 -12.33 23.28 -12.32
CA GLY A 239 -11.00 23.59 -12.82
C GLY A 239 -10.57 22.76 -14.03
N GLY A 240 -9.26 22.74 -14.25
CA GLY A 240 -8.65 22.12 -15.42
C GLY A 240 -8.87 20.61 -15.48
N LYS A 241 -8.83 20.09 -16.71
CA LYS A 241 -8.94 18.68 -17.06
C LYS A 241 -8.15 17.70 -16.17
N ASP A 242 -6.91 18.02 -15.78
CA ASP A 242 -6.15 17.13 -14.89
C ASP A 242 -6.79 16.98 -13.51
N LYS A 243 -7.35 18.07 -12.94
CA LYS A 243 -8.09 18.02 -11.67
C LYS A 243 -9.36 17.18 -11.80
N LYS A 244 -10.06 17.32 -12.93
CA LYS A 244 -11.26 16.54 -13.23
C LYS A 244 -10.98 15.04 -13.37
N LEU A 245 -9.82 14.68 -13.92
CA LEU A 245 -9.38 13.29 -14.06
C LEU A 245 -8.66 12.72 -12.81
N ASN A 246 -8.43 13.53 -11.77
CA ASN A 246 -7.65 13.10 -10.61
C ASN A 246 -8.27 11.92 -9.85
N TRP A 247 -9.58 11.68 -10.00
CA TRP A 247 -10.24 10.52 -9.39
C TRP A 247 -9.67 9.19 -9.90
N ILE A 248 -9.16 9.12 -11.14
CA ILE A 248 -8.54 7.91 -11.70
C ILE A 248 -7.20 7.62 -11.00
N LYS A 249 -6.40 8.67 -10.74
CA LYS A 249 -5.15 8.56 -9.98
C LYS A 249 -5.41 8.04 -8.57
N GLU A 250 -6.46 8.57 -7.93
CA GLU A 250 -6.86 8.17 -6.59
C GLU A 250 -7.41 6.73 -6.54
N LEU A 251 -8.26 6.36 -7.50
CA LEU A 251 -8.73 4.99 -7.70
C LEU A 251 -7.55 4.02 -7.85
N ASN A 252 -6.55 4.37 -8.67
CA ASN A 252 -5.35 3.54 -8.84
C ASN A 252 -4.54 3.41 -7.55
N ARG A 253 -4.41 4.50 -6.77
CA ARG A 253 -3.75 4.46 -5.45
C ARG A 253 -4.45 3.49 -4.50
N ILE A 254 -5.78 3.59 -4.40
CA ILE A 254 -6.59 2.77 -3.48
C ILE A 254 -6.64 1.32 -3.96
N ARG A 255 -6.80 1.06 -5.26
CA ARG A 255 -6.70 -0.30 -5.83
C ARG A 255 -5.39 -0.97 -5.44
N ASN A 256 -4.30 -0.22 -5.50
CA ASN A 256 -3.01 -0.74 -5.09
C ASN A 256 -2.94 -1.05 -3.59
N ILE A 257 -3.79 -0.48 -2.75
CA ILE A 257 -3.92 -0.88 -1.33
C ILE A 257 -4.78 -2.15 -1.22
N THR A 258 -6.00 -2.12 -1.75
CA THR A 258 -7.01 -3.17 -1.54
C THR A 258 -6.69 -4.52 -2.20
N HIS A 259 -5.94 -4.53 -3.31
CA HIS A 259 -5.66 -5.75 -4.07
C HIS A 259 -4.37 -6.47 -3.68
N HIS A 260 -3.59 -5.89 -2.76
CA HIS A 260 -2.43 -6.55 -2.20
C HIS A 260 -2.74 -6.90 -0.76
N GLU A 261 -3.11 -8.16 -0.50
CA GLU A 261 -3.49 -8.69 0.83
C GLU A 261 -2.44 -8.42 1.92
N THR A 262 -1.20 -8.18 1.51
CA THR A 262 -0.08 -7.86 2.38
C THR A 262 0.01 -6.39 2.79
N LYS A 263 -0.83 -5.54 2.21
CA LYS A 263 -0.90 -4.13 2.57
C LYS A 263 -1.89 -3.91 3.70
N TRP A 264 -1.60 -2.87 4.47
CA TRP A 264 -2.49 -2.43 5.53
C TRP A 264 -3.86 -2.02 4.92
N PRO A 265 -4.97 -2.25 5.65
CA PRO A 265 -6.30 -1.86 5.20
C PRO A 265 -6.39 -0.40 4.76
N ALA A 266 -7.30 -0.14 3.82
CA ALA A 266 -7.64 1.21 3.38
C ALA A 266 -8.27 2.01 4.54
N SER A 267 -8.17 3.33 4.49
CA SER A 267 -8.85 4.19 5.45
C SER A 267 -10.36 4.25 5.20
N LYS A 268 -11.12 4.68 6.21
CA LYS A 268 -12.54 5.02 6.07
C LYS A 268 -12.77 6.01 4.92
N ASP A 269 -11.90 7.02 4.76
CA ASP A 269 -11.97 7.98 3.66
C ASP A 269 -11.71 7.34 2.29
N ASP A 270 -10.74 6.43 2.19
CA ASP A 270 -10.45 5.69 0.96
C ASP A 270 -11.66 4.85 0.54
N VAL A 271 -12.30 4.16 1.50
CA VAL A 271 -13.50 3.36 1.25
C VAL A 271 -14.68 4.26 0.85
N ALA A 272 -14.90 5.37 1.56
CA ALA A 272 -15.95 6.33 1.23
C ALA A 272 -15.76 6.91 -0.18
N PHE A 273 -14.52 7.21 -0.57
CA PHE A 273 -14.18 7.64 -1.92
C PHE A 273 -14.55 6.57 -2.97
N ILE A 274 -14.21 5.31 -2.74
CA ILE A 274 -14.56 4.22 -3.68
C ILE A 274 -16.08 4.08 -3.82
N ARG A 275 -16.83 4.11 -2.71
CA ARG A 275 -18.30 4.07 -2.74
C ARG A 275 -18.88 5.23 -3.56
N HIS A 276 -18.35 6.44 -3.37
CA HIS A 276 -18.78 7.62 -4.10
C HIS A 276 -18.47 7.53 -5.60
N ILE A 277 -17.25 7.15 -5.97
CA ILE A 277 -16.87 7.01 -7.38
C ILE A 277 -17.62 5.86 -8.05
N HIS A 278 -17.83 4.75 -7.35
CA HIS A 278 -18.66 3.64 -7.84
C HIS A 278 -20.04 4.15 -8.23
N LYS A 279 -20.73 4.86 -7.33
CA LYS A 279 -22.04 5.48 -7.62
C LYS A 279 -22.00 6.36 -8.87
N LEU A 280 -21.05 7.29 -8.95
CA LEU A 280 -20.94 8.23 -10.08
C LEU A 280 -20.67 7.52 -11.41
N VAL A 281 -19.80 6.51 -11.42
CA VAL A 281 -19.48 5.72 -12.60
C VAL A 281 -20.69 4.90 -13.03
N SER A 282 -21.39 4.25 -12.09
CA SER A 282 -22.61 3.50 -12.37
C SER A 282 -23.71 4.38 -12.99
N GLU A 283 -23.85 5.62 -12.53
CA GLU A 283 -24.85 6.56 -13.03
C GLU A 283 -24.48 7.22 -14.36
N ARG A 284 -23.21 7.59 -14.56
CA ARG A 284 -22.79 8.43 -15.71
C ARG A 284 -22.11 7.66 -16.83
N LEU A 285 -21.42 6.55 -16.54
CA LEU A 285 -20.67 5.77 -17.53
C LEU A 285 -21.49 4.58 -18.03
N VAL A 286 -22.75 4.83 -18.37
CA VAL A 286 -23.64 3.82 -18.94
C VAL A 286 -23.32 3.67 -20.42
N THR A 287 -23.19 2.43 -20.87
CA THR A 287 -23.04 2.12 -22.28
C THR A 287 -24.38 1.65 -22.82
N PRO A 288 -24.84 2.11 -24.00
CA PRO A 288 -26.02 1.54 -24.65
C PRO A 288 -25.86 0.03 -24.78
N GLY A 289 -26.89 -0.72 -24.40
CA GLY A 289 -26.93 -2.18 -24.50
C GLY A 289 -26.96 -2.68 -25.94
#